data_AF-A0A0D0QGK6-F1
#
_entry.id   AF-A0A0D0QGK6-F1
#
_cell.length_a   1.000
_cell.length_b   1.000
_cell.length_c   1.000
_cell.angle_alpha   90.00
_cell.angle_beta   90.00
_cell.angle_gamma   90.00
#
_symmetry.space_group_name_H-M   'P 1'
#
loop_
_entity.id
_entity.type
_entity.pdbx_description
1 polymer ?
#
loop_
_entity_poly.entity_id
_entity_poly.type
_entity_poly.pdbx_seq_one_letter_code
_entity_poly.pdbx_strand_id
1 'polypeptide(L)' 'MNAFEAFPAFAAAVILAQLAGVEHPRIALLALIFVVARILHGIFYVTDKASLRTGTWFIGLVCVVALLVQAAMHVASPV' A
#
# COMPACT_ATOMS: atom_id res chain seq x y z
N MET A 1 1.11 2.18 14.14
CA MET A 1 2.05 1.86 13.05
C MET A 1 2.60 3.16 12.49
N ASN A 2 3.89 3.38 12.70
CA ASN A 2 4.59 4.56 12.21
C ASN A 2 5.00 4.37 10.73
N ALA A 3 5.35 5.46 10.04
CA ALA A 3 5.73 5.41 8.63
C ALA A 3 6.88 4.42 8.34
N PHE A 4 7.84 4.30 9.28
CA PHE A 4 8.97 3.38 9.19
C PHE A 4 8.58 1.89 9.25
N GLU A 5 7.48 1.55 9.91
CA GLU A 5 7.00 0.16 10.02
C GLU A 5 6.12 -0.24 8.82
N ALA A 6 5.41 0.72 8.24
CA ALA A 6 4.55 0.49 7.08
C ALA A 6 5.37 0.35 5.77
N PHE A 7 6.54 0.99 5.70
CA PHE A 7 7.35 1.02 4.48
C PHE A 7 7.91 -0.35 4.06
N PRO A 8 8.51 -1.18 4.94
CA PRO A 8 9.03 -2.49 4.55
C PRO A 8 7.97 -3.40 3.94
N ALA A 9 6.77 -3.43 4.54
CA ALA A 9 5.66 -4.22 4.04
C ALA A 9 5.18 -3.74 2.66
N PHE A 10 5.12 -2.41 2.46
CA PHE A 10 4.77 -1.83 1.17
C PHE A 10 5.82 -2.12 0.08
N ALA A 11 7.11 -1.94 0.39
CA ALA A 11 8.19 -2.22 -0.55
C ALA A 11 8.18 -3.70 -0.96
N ALA A 12 8.04 -4.62 0.00
CA ALA A 12 7.91 -6.04 -0.28
C ALA A 12 6.70 -6.34 -1.19
N ALA A 13 5.54 -5.75 -0.92
CA ALA A 13 4.34 -5.96 -1.72
C ALA A 13 4.48 -5.46 -3.17
N VAL A 14 5.10 -4.30 -3.38
CA VAL A 14 5.38 -3.77 -4.74
C VAL A 14 6.35 -4.69 -5.48
N ILE A 15 7.46 -5.07 -4.86
CA ILE A 15 8.46 -5.95 -5.47
C ILE A 15 7.84 -7.29 -5.85
N LEU A 16 7.08 -7.91 -4.95
CA LEU A 16 6.41 -9.18 -5.21
C LEU A 16 5.38 -9.07 -6.34
N ALA A 17 4.59 -8.00 -6.39
CA ALA A 17 3.63 -7.79 -7.49
C ALA A 17 4.32 -7.59 -8.85
N GLN A 18 5.46 -6.88 -8.90
CA GLN A 18 6.26 -6.73 -10.12
C GLN A 18 6.86 -8.07 -10.57
N LEU A 19 7.45 -8.82 -9.64
CA LEU A 19 8.03 -10.14 -9.91
C LEU A 19 6.98 -11.17 -10.32
N ALA A 20 5.77 -11.05 -9.78
CA ALA A 20 4.64 -11.90 -10.14
C ALA A 20 4.10 -11.60 -11.53
N GLY A 21 4.44 -10.48 -12.18
CA GLY A 21 3.92 -10.12 -13.51
C GLY A 21 2.58 -9.38 -13.50
N VAL A 22 2.15 -8.83 -12.35
CA VAL A 22 0.94 -8.00 -12.27
C VAL A 22 1.09 -6.77 -13.17
N GLU A 23 0.01 -6.38 -13.86
CA GLU A 23 0.01 -5.22 -14.76
C GLU A 23 0.59 -3.96 -14.11
N HIS A 24 1.62 -3.38 -14.73
CA HIS A 24 2.34 -2.23 -14.19
C HIS A 24 1.45 -1.03 -13.84
N PRO A 25 0.43 -0.65 -14.65
CA PRO A 25 -0.48 0.44 -14.28
C PRO A 25 -1.24 0.21 -12.96
N ARG A 26 -1.59 -1.04 -12.64
CA ARG A 26 -2.28 -1.37 -11.37
C ARG A 26 -1.35 -1.20 -10.18
N ILE A 27 -0.11 -1.67 -10.32
CA ILE A 27 0.92 -1.52 -9.28
C ILE A 27 1.18 -0.02 -9.05
N ALA A 28 1.35 0.75 -10.11
CA ALA A 28 1.60 2.19 -10.05
C ALA A 28 0.45 2.95 -9.35
N LEU A 29 -0.80 2.62 -9.68
CA LEU A 29 -1.98 3.22 -9.04
C LEU A 29 -2.00 2.95 -7.53
N LEU A 30 -1.82 1.69 -7.12
CA LEU A 30 -1.82 1.32 -5.70
C LEU A 30 -0.64 1.92 -4.94
N ALA A 31 0.53 2.01 -5.57
CA ALA A 31 1.68 2.69 -5.02
C ALA A 31 1.43 4.18 -4.79
N LEU A 32 0.81 4.86 -5.77
CA LEU A 32 0.46 6.27 -5.65
C LEU A 32 -0.56 6.50 -4.52
N ILE A 33 -1.61 5.69 -4.44
CA ILE A 33 -2.61 5.76 -3.37
C ILE A 33 -1.95 5.58 -2.00
N PHE A 34 -1.04 4.60 -1.86
CA PHE A 34 -0.30 4.40 -0.61
C PHE A 34 0.52 5.63 -0.23
N VAL A 35 1.30 6.20 -1.16
CA VAL A 35 2.12 7.40 -0.90
C VAL A 35 1.26 8.58 -0.47
N VAL A 36 0.16 8.85 -1.18
CA VAL A 36 -0.78 9.93 -0.82
C VAL A 36 -1.38 9.69 0.57
N ALA A 37 -1.77 8.45 0.89
CA ALA A 37 -2.29 8.10 2.21
C ALA A 37 -1.25 8.33 3.32
N ARG A 38 0.05 8.11 3.06
CA ARG A 38 1.12 8.37 4.05
C ARG A 38 1.36 9.86 4.26
N ILE A 39 1.30 10.67 3.20
CA ILE A 39 1.37 12.13 3.31
C ILE A 39 0.21 12.65 4.15
N LEU A 40 -1.02 12.22 3.83
CA LEU A 40 -2.23 12.61 4.59
C LEU A 40 -2.18 12.15 6.05
N HIS A 41 -1.70 10.93 6.31
CA HIS A 41 -1.52 10.44 7.67
C HIS A 41 -0.57 11.34 8.48
N GLY A 42 0.55 11.77 7.88
CA GLY A 42 1.49 12.71 8.50
C GLY A 42 0.84 14.07 8.81
N ILE A 43 0.07 14.62 7.86
CA ILE A 43 -0.69 15.86 8.07
C ILE A 43 -1.68 15.70 9.24
N PHE A 44 -2.49 14.64 9.24
CA PHE A 44 -3.48 14.40 10.30
C PHE A 44 -2.86 14.09 11.66
N TYR A 45 -1.63 13.56 11.68
CA TYR A 45 -0.86 13.41 12.90
C TYR A 45 -0.48 14.77 13.49
N VAL A 46 0.02 15.69 12.66
CA VAL A 46 0.43 17.04 13.11
C VAL A 46 -0.78 17.91 13.48
N THR A 47 -1.93 17.75 12.79
CA THR A 47 -3.16 18.50 13.09
C THR A 47 -4.04 17.87 14.16
N ASP A 48 -3.56 16.84 14.87
CA ASP A 48 -4.27 16.09 15.92
C ASP A 48 -5.67 15.55 15.53
N LYS A 49 -5.85 15.15 14.27
CA LYS A 49 -7.11 14.58 13.76
C LYS A 49 -7.10 13.06 13.84
N ALA A 50 -7.36 12.52 15.02
CA ALA A 50 -7.22 11.09 15.32
C ALA A 50 -8.04 10.16 14.41
N SER A 51 -9.30 10.50 14.10
CA SER A 51 -10.17 9.67 13.26
C SER A 51 -9.70 9.60 11.79
N LEU A 52 -9.24 10.72 11.22
CA LEU A 52 -8.70 10.77 9.86
C LEU A 52 -7.34 10.08 9.76
N ARG A 53 -6.54 10.12 10.83
CA ARG A 53 -5.29 9.37 10.94
C ARG A 53 -5.55 7.86 10.83
N THR A 54 -6.55 7.32 11.52
CA THR A 54 -6.90 5.89 11.41
C THR A 54 -7.39 5.53 10.00
N GLY A 55 -8.20 6.39 9.37
CA GLY A 55 -8.66 6.17 8.00
C GLY A 55 -7.51 6.10 6.99
N THR A 56 -6.58 7.04 7.04
CA THR A 56 -5.39 7.05 6.15
C THR A 56 -4.44 5.89 6.42
N TRP A 57 -4.30 5.46 7.69
CA TRP A 57 -3.57 4.25 8.02
C TRP A 57 -4.21 3.01 7.38
N PHE A 58 -5.53 2.88 7.48
CA PHE A 58 -6.29 1.76 6.92
C PHE A 58 -6.21 1.70 5.40
N ILE A 59 -6.32 2.84 4.71
CA ILE A 59 -6.13 2.93 3.25
C ILE A 59 -4.77 2.36 2.85
N GLY A 60 -3.70 2.77 3.55
CA GLY A 60 -2.37 2.25 3.25
C GLY A 60 -2.23 0.74 3.55
N LEU A 61 -2.89 0.22 4.58
CA LEU A 61 -2.94 -1.23 4.83
C LEU A 61 -3.63 -1.97 3.67
N VAL A 62 -4.77 -1.45 3.19
CA VAL A 62 -5.51 -2.02 2.06
C VAL A 62 -4.65 -2.05 0.80
N CYS A 63 -3.87 -0.99 0.51
CA CYS A 63 -2.95 -1.00 -0.64
C CYS A 63 -1.92 -2.14 -0.57
N VAL A 64 -1.31 -2.36 0.60
CA VAL A 64 -0.33 -3.44 0.82
C VAL A 64 -0.98 -4.80 0.61
N VAL A 65 -2.14 -5.03 1.23
CA VAL A 65 -2.88 -6.30 1.08
C VAL A 65 -3.30 -6.53 -0.37
N ALA A 66 -3.80 -5.51 -1.06
CA ALA A 66 -4.22 -5.61 -2.45
C ALA A 66 -3.06 -5.96 -3.40
N LEU A 67 -1.87 -5.40 -3.17
CA LEU A 67 -0.67 -5.75 -3.93
C LEU A 67 -0.25 -7.22 -3.69
N LEU A 68 -0.24 -7.66 -2.43
CA LEU A 68 0.11 -9.05 -2.08
C LEU A 68 -0.90 -10.06 -2.64
N VAL A 69 -2.20 -9.76 -2.57
CA VAL A 69 -3.25 -10.61 -3.12
C VAL A 69 -3.11 -10.72 -4.64
N GLN A 70 -2.89 -9.60 -5.34
CA GLN A 70 -2.68 -9.64 -6.79
C GLN A 70 -1.43 -10.44 -7.16
N ALA A 71 -0.33 -10.27 -6.42
CA ALA A 71 0.87 -11.07 -6.61
C ALA A 71 0.59 -12.57 -6.44
N ALA A 72 -0.07 -12.95 -5.33
CA ALA A 72 -0.40 -14.34 -5.04
C ALA A 72 -1.32 -14.97 -6.09
N MET A 73 -2.34 -14.24 -6.54
CA MET A 73 -3.26 -14.73 -7.58
C MET A 73 -2.57 -14.90 -8.93
N HIS A 74 -1.71 -13.97 -9.32
CA HIS A 74 -0.98 -14.06 -10.59
C HIS A 74 0.02 -15.22 -10.59
N VAL A 75 0.62 -15.53 -9.45
CA VAL A 75 1.50 -16.70 -9.28
C VAL A 75 0.71 -18.01 -9.27
N ALA A 76 -0.49 -18.03 -8.65
CA ALA A 76 -1.31 -19.24 -8.51
C ALA A 76 -2.04 -19.64 -9.81
N SER A 77 -2.40 -18.66 -10.64
CA SER A 77 -2.96 -18.88 -11.98
C SER A 77 -2.14 -18.11 -13.01
N PRO A 78 -0.98 -18.65 -13.45
CA PRO A 78 -0.24 -18.08 -14.56
C PRO A 78 -1.04 -18.36 -15.83
N VAL A 79 -1.95 -17.45 -16.19
CA VAL A 79 -2.74 -17.50 -17.42
C VAL A 79 -1.94 -16.93 -18.58
#